data_AF-K1RQ16-F1
#
_entry.id   AF-K1RQ16-F1
#
_cell.length_a   1.000
_cell.length_b   1.000
_cell.length_c   1.000
_cell.angle_alpha   90.00
_cell.angle_beta   90.00
_cell.angle_gamma   90.00
#
_symmetry.space_group_name_H-M   'P 1'
#
loop_
_entity.id
_entity.type
_entity.pdbx_description
1 polymer ?
#
loop_
_entity_poly.entity_id
_entity_poly.type
_entity_poly.pdbx_seq_one_letter_code
_entity_poly.pdbx_strand_id
1 'polypeptide(L)'
;MTDIRKLKKYTPTPFLAKGSHYDKALADYAVSFIQCLCHTKGTWAGKPFELIDWQERIIRDLFGVVKENGYRQFNTAYIEIPKKMGKSELAAAVALLLTCGDGEERAEVYGCAADRQQASIVFEVAADMVKMCPALSKRVKILASQKRI
;
A
#
# COMPACT_ATOMS: atom_id res chain seq x y z
N MET A 1 -9.02 6.20 -23.69
CA MET A 1 -7.85 6.08 -22.79
C MET A 1 -8.01 7.19 -21.77
N THR A 2 -8.49 6.87 -20.57
CA THR A 2 -8.75 7.88 -19.53
C THR A 2 -7.40 8.36 -19.00
N ASP A 3 -7.13 9.66 -19.05
CA ASP A 3 -5.90 10.26 -18.53
C ASP A 3 -5.84 10.02 -17.02
N ILE A 4 -5.00 9.08 -16.58
CA ILE A 4 -4.79 8.77 -15.17
C ILE A 4 -4.07 9.98 -14.56
N ARG A 5 -4.63 10.57 -13.50
CA ARG A 5 -4.00 11.69 -12.79
C ARG A 5 -2.69 11.23 -12.17
N LYS A 6 -1.55 11.47 -12.83
CA LYS A 6 -0.22 11.13 -12.32
C LYS A 6 0.40 12.30 -11.54
N LEU A 7 1.14 11.98 -10.48
CA LEU A 7 1.88 12.98 -9.72
C LEU A 7 3.08 13.48 -10.54
N LYS A 8 2.99 14.68 -11.11
CA LYS A 8 4.08 15.25 -11.94
C LYS A 8 5.20 15.89 -11.12
N LYS A 9 4.86 16.50 -9.99
CA LYS A 9 5.79 17.17 -9.08
C LYS A 9 5.38 16.84 -7.65
N TYR A 10 6.26 16.15 -6.93
CA TYR A 10 6.10 15.91 -5.50
C TYR A 10 6.87 16.96 -4.72
N THR A 11 6.19 17.57 -3.75
CA THR A 11 6.82 18.39 -2.70
C THR A 11 6.64 17.66 -1.38
N PRO A 12 7.72 17.38 -0.63
CA PRO A 12 7.64 16.78 0.68
C PRO A 12 6.69 17.50 1.60
N THR A 13 6.02 16.74 2.46
CA THR A 13 5.15 17.29 3.50
C THR A 13 5.87 18.32 4.38
N PRO A 14 5.20 19.41 4.78
CA PRO A 14 5.80 20.41 5.69
C PRO A 14 5.96 19.87 7.12
N PHE A 15 5.35 18.74 7.44
CA PHE A 15 5.34 18.16 8.79
C PHE A 15 6.61 17.35 9.09
N LEU A 16 7.79 17.90 8.83
CA LEU A 16 9.08 17.27 9.14
C LEU A 16 9.50 17.58 10.58
N ALA A 17 9.80 16.55 11.36
CA ALA A 17 10.43 16.69 12.66
C ALA A 17 11.89 17.12 12.49
N LYS A 18 12.47 17.76 13.51
CA LYS A 18 13.88 18.14 13.49
C LYS A 18 14.77 16.92 13.21
N GLY A 19 15.67 17.05 12.24
CA GLY A 19 16.57 15.97 11.80
C GLY A 19 15.95 14.99 10.78
N SER A 20 14.63 15.03 10.58
CA SER A 20 14.00 14.19 9.56
C SER A 20 14.18 14.79 8.17
N HIS A 21 14.26 13.92 7.17
CA HIS A 21 14.46 14.30 5.77
C HIS A 21 13.61 13.42 4.84
N TYR A 22 13.50 13.87 3.59
CA TYR A 22 12.87 13.08 2.55
C TYR A 22 13.91 12.21 1.85
N ASP A 23 13.74 10.90 1.93
CA ASP A 23 14.46 9.91 1.17
C ASP A 23 13.65 9.52 -0.08
N LYS A 24 14.13 9.98 -1.24
CA LYS A 24 13.51 9.70 -2.53
C LYS A 24 13.59 8.22 -2.91
N ALA A 25 14.67 7.53 -2.56
CA ALA A 25 14.87 6.14 -2.95
C ALA A 25 13.88 5.22 -2.22
N LEU A 26 13.68 5.44 -0.91
CA LEU A 26 12.67 4.71 -0.13
C LEU A 26 11.24 4.99 -0.62
N ALA A 27 10.95 6.25 -0.93
CA ALA A 27 9.65 6.63 -1.48
C ALA A 27 9.38 5.98 -2.85
N ASP A 28 10.36 6.04 -3.76
CA ASP A 28 10.26 5.44 -5.09
C ASP A 28 10.14 3.92 -5.00
N TYR A 29 10.86 3.27 -4.08
CA TYR A 29 10.73 1.83 -3.83
C TYR A 29 9.29 1.47 -3.45
N ALA A 30 8.69 2.17 -2.48
CA ALA A 30 7.31 1.92 -2.05
C ALA A 30 6.30 2.12 -3.20
N VAL A 31 6.46 3.21 -3.96
CA VAL A 31 5.63 3.52 -5.13
C VAL A 31 5.78 2.47 -6.23
N SER A 32 7.00 2.03 -6.52
CA SER A 32 7.27 0.99 -7.51
C SER A 32 6.74 -0.37 -7.09
N PHE A 33 6.89 -0.76 -5.81
CA PHE A 33 6.33 -2.00 -5.28
C PHE A 33 4.82 -2.08 -5.51
N ILE A 34 4.10 -1.02 -5.15
CA ILE A 34 2.63 -0.97 -5.31
C ILE A 34 2.24 -1.04 -6.79
N GLN A 35 2.96 -0.34 -7.67
CA GLN A 35 2.66 -0.35 -9.11
C GLN A 35 3.02 -1.68 -9.81
N CYS A 36 3.82 -2.55 -9.18
CA CYS A 36 4.01 -3.94 -9.63
C CYS A 36 2.84 -4.86 -9.29
N LEU A 37 1.89 -4.42 -8.47
CA LEU A 37 0.64 -5.13 -8.20
C LEU A 37 -0.40 -4.81 -9.29
N CYS A 38 -1.47 -5.60 -9.33
CA CYS A 38 -2.58 -5.37 -10.25
C CYS A 38 -3.86 -4.99 -9.50
N HIS A 39 -4.70 -4.18 -10.15
CA HIS A 39 -6.08 -4.02 -9.73
C HIS A 39 -6.82 -5.35 -9.78
N THR A 40 -7.68 -5.62 -8.80
CA THR A 40 -8.34 -6.93 -8.63
C THR A 40 -9.80 -6.95 -9.07
N LYS A 41 -10.43 -5.79 -9.28
CA LYS A 41 -11.88 -5.67 -9.49
C LYS A 41 -12.26 -4.83 -10.70
N GLY A 42 -13.44 -5.12 -11.23
CA GLY A 42 -14.11 -4.32 -12.26
C GLY A 42 -13.36 -4.27 -13.58
N THR A 43 -13.56 -3.18 -14.33
CA THR A 43 -12.95 -2.95 -15.66
C THR A 43 -11.43 -2.78 -15.63
N TRP A 44 -10.84 -2.67 -14.43
CA TRP A 44 -9.41 -2.53 -14.23
C TRP A 44 -8.74 -3.83 -13.80
N ALA A 45 -9.50 -4.90 -13.56
CA ALA A 45 -8.96 -6.19 -13.14
C ALA A 45 -7.82 -6.66 -14.07
N GLY A 46 -6.69 -7.05 -13.48
CA GLY A 46 -5.49 -7.50 -14.18
C GLY A 46 -4.60 -6.38 -14.74
N LYS A 47 -5.05 -5.11 -14.72
CA LYS A 47 -4.20 -3.97 -15.10
C LYS A 47 -3.27 -3.57 -13.96
N PRO A 48 -2.08 -3.00 -14.26
CA PRO A 48 -1.19 -2.46 -13.24
C PRO A 48 -1.90 -1.47 -12.33
N PHE A 49 -1.61 -1.54 -11.02
CA PHE A 49 -2.15 -0.60 -10.05
C PHE A 49 -1.37 0.72 -10.10
N GLU A 50 -1.65 1.53 -11.11
CA GLU A 50 -1.11 2.87 -11.22
C GLU A 50 -1.71 3.78 -10.14
N LEU A 51 -0.85 4.25 -9.21
CA LEU A 51 -1.25 5.19 -8.18
C LEU A 51 -1.62 6.53 -8.82
N ILE A 52 -2.79 7.06 -8.46
CA ILE A 52 -3.15 8.43 -8.81
C ILE A 52 -2.47 9.43 -7.88
N ASP A 53 -2.39 10.68 -8.33
CA ASP A 53 -1.70 11.81 -7.70
C ASP A 53 -1.77 11.84 -6.16
N TRP A 54 -2.97 11.77 -5.59
CA TRP A 54 -3.17 11.82 -4.15
C TRP A 54 -2.78 10.53 -3.44
N GLN A 55 -2.95 9.36 -4.08
CA GLN A 55 -2.52 8.08 -3.51
C GLN A 55 -1.00 8.03 -3.45
N GLU A 56 -0.34 8.42 -4.55
CA GLU A 56 1.12 8.48 -4.62
C GLU A 56 1.68 9.47 -3.59
N ARG A 57 1.05 10.63 -3.40
CA ARG A 57 1.45 11.58 -2.35
C ARG A 57 1.41 10.95 -0.96
N ILE A 58 0.34 10.23 -0.61
CA ILE A 58 0.24 9.53 0.68
C ILE A 58 1.39 8.54 0.84
N ILE A 59 1.64 7.70 -0.17
CA ILE A 59 2.72 6.70 -0.11
C ILE A 59 4.09 7.38 0.03
N ARG A 60 4.36 8.45 -0.73
CA ARG A 60 5.62 9.20 -0.65
C ARG A 60 5.81 9.86 0.71
N ASP A 61 4.76 10.42 1.31
CA ASP A 61 4.84 11.04 2.63
C ASP A 61 5.12 9.98 3.71
N LEU A 62 4.43 8.83 3.68
CA LEU A 62 4.55 7.79 4.70
C LEU A 62 5.85 6.99 4.63
N PHE A 63 6.30 6.66 3.42
CA PHE A 63 7.45 5.78 3.21
C PHE A 63 8.73 6.55 2.85
N GLY A 64 8.63 7.82 2.46
CA GLY A 64 9.78 8.65 2.09
C GLY A 64 10.28 9.55 3.21
N VAL A 65 9.50 9.84 4.23
CA VAL A 65 9.93 10.72 5.32
C VAL A 65 10.54 9.89 6.44
N VAL A 66 11.84 10.07 6.66
CA VAL A 66 12.64 9.29 7.61
C VAL A 66 13.40 10.18 8.58
N LYS A 67 13.65 9.64 9.78
CA LYS A 67 14.49 10.23 10.82
C LYS A 67 15.97 9.98 10.49
N GLU A 68 16.87 10.65 11.20
CA GLU A 68 18.33 10.47 11.04
C GLU A 68 18.81 9.02 11.23
N ASN A 69 18.07 8.25 12.04
CA ASN A 69 18.38 6.84 12.30
C ASN A 69 17.82 5.88 11.23
N GLY A 70 17.28 6.39 10.11
CA GLY A 70 16.76 5.60 9.00
C GLY A 70 15.34 5.07 9.17
N TYR A 71 14.72 5.23 10.34
CA TYR A 71 13.34 4.81 10.57
C TYR A 71 12.35 5.84 10.05
N ARG A 72 11.17 5.39 9.61
CA ARG A 72 10.06 6.26 9.21
C ARG A 72 9.71 7.27 10.31
N GLN A 73 9.47 8.51 9.92
CA GLN A 73 8.98 9.54 10.83
C GLN A 73 7.52 9.29 11.20
N PHE A 74 6.68 9.00 10.21
CA PHE A 74 5.26 8.74 10.41
C PHE A 74 5.02 7.25 10.65
N ASN A 75 4.63 6.95 11.88
CA ASN A 75 4.24 5.63 12.34
C ASN A 75 2.71 5.48 12.45
N THR A 76 1.97 6.58 12.32
CA THR A 76 0.49 6.59 12.27
C THR A 76 0.02 7.51 11.16
N ALA A 77 -0.95 7.06 10.38
CA ALA A 77 -1.60 7.84 9.33
C ALA A 77 -3.13 7.76 9.49
N TYR A 78 -3.80 8.91 9.47
CA TYR A 78 -5.26 8.99 9.41
C TYR A 78 -5.66 9.56 8.05
N ILE A 79 -6.47 8.81 7.30
CA ILE A 79 -6.82 9.15 5.92
C ILE A 79 -8.31 8.91 5.71
N GLU A 80 -9.02 9.96 5.33
CA GLU A 80 -10.43 9.89 4.95
C GLU A 80 -10.57 9.76 3.44
N ILE A 81 -11.09 8.61 2.99
CA ILE A 81 -11.26 8.32 1.57
C ILE A 81 -12.73 7.99 1.30
N PRO A 82 -13.41 8.70 0.38
CA PRO A 82 -14.80 8.44 0.08
C PRO A 82 -15.00 7.09 -0.63
N LYS A 83 -16.25 6.63 -0.67
CA LYS A 83 -16.61 5.36 -1.33
C LYS A 83 -16.22 5.40 -2.82
N LYS A 84 -15.81 4.23 -3.34
CA LYS A 84 -15.41 4.02 -4.74
C LYS A 84 -14.12 4.71 -5.21
N MET A 85 -13.25 5.16 -4.28
CA MET A 85 -11.94 5.74 -4.60
C MET A 85 -10.75 4.78 -4.37
N GLY A 86 -10.97 3.47 -4.49
CA GLY A 86 -9.86 2.50 -4.41
C GLY A 86 -9.23 2.32 -3.02
N LYS A 87 -9.96 2.67 -1.94
CA LYS A 87 -9.41 2.63 -0.57
C LYS A 87 -8.98 1.23 -0.12
N SER A 88 -9.75 0.20 -0.52
CA SER A 88 -9.47 -1.18 -0.15
C SER A 88 -8.32 -1.75 -0.97
N GLU A 89 -8.22 -1.39 -2.25
CA GLU A 89 -7.04 -1.68 -3.07
C GLU A 89 -5.78 -1.05 -2.47
N LEU A 90 -5.81 0.24 -2.13
CA LEU A 90 -4.66 0.93 -1.56
C LEU A 90 -4.24 0.31 -0.21
N ALA A 91 -5.19 0.02 0.68
CA ALA A 91 -4.91 -0.62 1.96
C ALA A 91 -4.29 -2.02 1.79
N ALA A 92 -4.78 -2.82 0.84
CA ALA A 92 -4.21 -4.13 0.53
C ALA A 92 -2.77 -4.03 -0.01
N ALA A 93 -2.51 -3.06 -0.90
CA ALA A 93 -1.18 -2.83 -1.44
C ALA A 93 -0.18 -2.40 -0.36
N VAL A 94 -0.59 -1.51 0.55
CA VAL A 94 0.22 -1.11 1.71
C VAL A 94 0.48 -2.30 2.64
N ALA A 95 -0.53 -3.12 2.92
CA ALA A 95 -0.36 -4.31 3.75
C ALA A 95 0.65 -5.30 3.13
N LEU A 96 0.60 -5.51 1.80
CA LEU A 96 1.56 -6.36 1.09
C LEU A 96 2.97 -5.76 1.09
N LEU A 97 3.11 -4.45 0.93
CA LEU A 97 4.40 -3.77 1.05
C LEU A 97 5.00 -4.01 2.44
N LEU A 98 4.24 -3.74 3.50
CA LEU A 98 4.68 -3.95 4.88
C LEU A 98 5.03 -5.42 5.17
N THR A 99 4.30 -6.37 4.59
CA THR A 99 4.51 -7.80 4.83
C THR A 99 5.69 -8.37 4.02
N CYS A 100 5.89 -7.90 2.79
CA CYS A 100 6.77 -8.57 1.82
C CYS A 100 7.92 -7.72 1.28
N GLY A 101 7.82 -6.40 1.38
CA GLY A 101 8.76 -5.45 0.74
C GLY A 101 9.46 -4.50 1.71
N ASP A 102 9.02 -4.39 2.96
CA ASP A 102 9.50 -3.36 3.89
C ASP A 102 10.83 -3.68 4.58
N GLY A 103 11.41 -4.85 4.30
CA GLY A 103 12.69 -5.29 4.88
C GLY A 103 12.63 -5.72 6.34
N GLU A 104 11.45 -5.68 6.97
CA GLU A 104 11.23 -6.11 8.35
C GLU A 104 11.14 -7.63 8.45
N GLU A 105 12.00 -8.25 9.26
CA GLU A 105 11.95 -9.69 9.50
C GLU A 105 10.77 -10.06 10.40
N ARG A 106 9.99 -11.07 10.00
CA ARG A 106 8.81 -11.54 10.74
C ARG A 106 7.75 -10.46 10.98
N ALA A 107 7.59 -9.55 10.03
CA ALA A 107 6.55 -8.52 10.07
C ALA A 107 5.16 -9.13 10.29
N GLU A 108 4.43 -8.61 11.28
CA GLU A 108 3.03 -8.94 11.52
C GLU A 108 2.14 -7.76 11.12
N VAL A 109 1.33 -7.96 10.07
CA VAL A 109 0.44 -6.92 9.53
C VAL A 109 -1.01 -7.32 9.75
N TYR A 110 -1.72 -6.53 10.54
CA TYR A 110 -3.09 -6.80 10.94
C TYR A 110 -4.10 -5.89 10.23
N GLY A 111 -5.12 -6.48 9.62
CA GLY A 111 -6.26 -5.77 9.04
C GLY A 111 -7.44 -5.74 10.01
N CYS A 112 -7.79 -4.56 10.51
CA CYS A 112 -8.90 -4.38 11.45
C CYS A 112 -10.06 -3.59 10.82
N ALA A 113 -11.29 -3.98 11.15
CA ALA A 113 -12.49 -3.26 10.74
C ALA A 113 -13.60 -3.45 11.79
N ALA A 114 -14.68 -2.68 11.66
CA ALA A 114 -15.84 -2.75 12.57
C ALA A 114 -16.51 -4.14 12.57
N ASP A 115 -16.43 -4.87 11.46
CA ASP A 115 -16.92 -6.24 11.37
C ASP A 115 -15.98 -7.11 10.51
N ARG A 116 -16.14 -8.43 10.66
CA ARG A 116 -15.30 -9.42 9.98
C ARG A 116 -15.46 -9.40 8.45
N GLN A 117 -16.65 -9.05 7.93
CA GLN A 117 -16.87 -8.98 6.48
C GLN A 117 -16.12 -7.78 5.87
N GLN A 118 -16.06 -6.65 6.58
CA GLN A 118 -15.26 -5.51 6.15
C GLN A 118 -13.77 -5.82 6.21
N ALA A 119 -13.30 -6.50 7.26
CA ALA A 119 -11.92 -6.94 7.35
C ALA A 119 -11.55 -7.92 6.22
N SER A 120 -12.46 -8.85 5.87
CA SER A 120 -12.20 -9.81 4.80
C SER A 120 -12.07 -9.17 3.42
N ILE A 121 -12.69 -8.01 3.17
CA ILE A 121 -12.56 -7.31 1.88
C ILE A 121 -11.10 -6.98 1.57
N VAL A 122 -10.35 -6.43 2.53
CA VAL A 122 -8.95 -6.05 2.32
C VAL A 122 -8.07 -7.29 2.15
N PHE A 123 -8.31 -8.32 2.96
CA PHE A 123 -7.59 -9.59 2.86
C PHE A 123 -7.81 -10.27 1.50
N GLU A 124 -9.05 -10.36 1.01
CA GLU A 124 -9.37 -10.95 -0.28
C GLU A 124 -8.71 -10.19 -1.42
N VAL A 125 -8.71 -8.85 -1.38
CA VAL A 125 -8.02 -8.02 -2.37
C VAL A 125 -6.52 -8.28 -2.35
N ALA A 126 -5.88 -8.35 -1.17
CA ALA A 126 -4.46 -8.66 -1.05
C ALA A 126 -4.13 -10.08 -1.56
N ALA A 127 -4.96 -11.06 -1.21
CA ALA A 127 -4.82 -12.44 -1.69
C ALA A 127 -4.91 -12.52 -3.22
N ASP A 128 -5.82 -11.78 -3.85
CA ASP A 128 -5.94 -11.74 -5.30
C ASP A 128 -4.77 -11.01 -5.96
N MET A 129 -4.27 -9.92 -5.37
CA MET A 129 -3.02 -9.26 -5.81
C MET A 129 -1.84 -10.23 -5.80
N VAL A 130 -1.71 -11.04 -4.74
CA VAL A 130 -0.66 -12.08 -4.63
C VAL A 130 -0.83 -13.12 -5.74
N LYS A 131 -2.03 -13.63 -5.99
CA LYS A 131 -2.28 -14.62 -7.05
C LYS A 131 -1.93 -14.07 -8.43
N MET A 132 -2.24 -12.80 -8.69
CA MET A 132 -1.98 -12.14 -9.97
C MET A 132 -0.53 -11.69 -10.17
N CYS A 133 0.27 -11.63 -9.10
CA CYS A 133 1.68 -11.26 -9.15
C CYS A 133 2.56 -12.53 -9.12
N PRO A 134 3.20 -12.94 -10.24
CA PRO A 134 4.00 -14.16 -10.29
C PRO A 134 5.16 -14.21 -9.29
N ALA A 135 5.68 -13.04 -8.90
CA ALA A 135 6.74 -12.95 -7.90
C ALA A 135 6.22 -13.26 -6.49
N LEU A 136 5.05 -12.75 -6.12
CA LEU A 136 4.45 -12.97 -4.81
C LEU A 136 3.81 -14.36 -4.72
N SER A 137 3.13 -14.83 -5.77
CA SER A 137 2.46 -16.15 -5.75
C SER A 137 3.41 -17.31 -5.49
N LYS A 138 4.69 -17.18 -5.89
CA LYS A 138 5.75 -18.17 -5.62
C LYS A 138 6.30 -18.12 -4.19
N ARG A 139 6.08 -17.03 -3.45
CA ARG A 139 6.71 -16.74 -2.15
C ARG A 139 5.73 -16.65 -0.99
N VAL A 140 4.46 -16.35 -1.28
CA VAL A 140 3.43 -16.11 -0.28
C VAL A 140 2.42 -17.25 -0.31
N LYS A 141 2.25 -17.91 0.85
CA LYS A 141 1.19 -18.90 1.05
C LYS A 141 -0.05 -18.19 1.59
N ILE A 142 -1.12 -18.18 0.81
CA ILE A 142 -2.40 -17.60 1.23
C ILE A 142 -3.14 -18.63 2.10
N LEU A 143 -3.38 -18.29 3.36
CA LEU A 143 -4.18 -19.08 4.28
C LEU A 143 -5.51 -18.39 4.53
N ALA A 144 -6.56 -18.84 3.85
CA ALA A 144 -7.90 -18.35 4.12
C ALA A 144 -8.40 -18.89 5.47
N SER A 145 -8.92 -17.99 6.31
CA SER A 145 -9.58 -18.39 7.55
C SER A 145 -10.75 -19.34 7.25
N GLN A 146 -10.72 -20.54 7.82
CA GLN A 146 -11.88 -21.41 7.83
C GLN A 146 -12.96 -20.71 8.64
N LYS A 147 -14.10 -20.40 8.00
CA LYS A 147 -15.20 -19.60 8.55
C LYS A 147 -15.99 -20.37 9.62
N ARG A 148 -15.31 -20.99 10.58
CA ARG A 148 -15.90 -21.75 11.70
C ARG A 148 -15.34 -21.19 13.01
N ILE A 149 -16.25 -20.85 13.92
CA ILE A 149 -15.98 -20.71 15.35
C ILE A 149 -16.32 -22.06 15.96
#